data_AF-A0A2B4R460-F1
#
_entry.id   AF-A0A2B4R460-F1
#
_cell.length_a   1.000
_cell.length_b   1.000
_cell.length_c   1.000
_cell.angle_alpha   90.00
_cell.angle_beta   90.00
_cell.angle_gamma   90.00
#
_symmetry.space_group_name_H-M   'P 1'
#
loop_
_entity.id
_entity.type
_entity.pdbx_description
1 polymer ?
#
loop_
_entity_poly.entity_id
_entity_poly.type
_entity_poly.pdbx_seq_one_letter_code
_entity_poly.pdbx_strand_id
1 'polypeptide(L)'
;MNACRDAALTHTQSSGDDEAAESTSEFAMSAFTDATEKLNRLATGGGRVSPLTFQLKSTWEEAKEHEKEICIDKATEACTLVCDVIAPKAGQELVQACFTPDKGTSHMDLVPLMQAYSNAMTSTLKTQILSLTRKLRLSSGEKITMPNVIRKVTRSTMVKQYLQFCEEEQFEPLSRSTLFRILEVREASQLKSLNGLDNTAADGSAGFAQLLQIVDELDQIGLAKNVADELRRALSEGKRYLKTQFQSHCQEDERECLDHCRKFGLSDPNDPDFQEQCSHQHTLLCSQCDEITFVLQKMQQIVKDNKTLVFYSEDQKNDLLYDIQKSSEAIVQWKAHIMRSVNQECA
;
A
#
# COMPACT_ATOMS: atom_id res chain seq x y z
N MET A 1 4.02 5.40 -74.32
CA MET A 1 2.71 6.06 -74.49
C MET A 1 2.40 6.83 -73.22
N ASN A 2 2.20 8.15 -73.37
CA ASN A 2 1.64 9.17 -72.46
C ASN A 2 2.33 9.39 -71.09
N ALA A 3 3.10 10.47 -70.88
CA ALA A 3 2.71 11.90 -70.68
C ALA A 3 2.23 12.14 -69.22
N CYS A 4 2.61 13.16 -68.43
CA CYS A 4 3.14 14.53 -68.62
C CYS A 4 3.74 14.98 -67.26
N ARG A 5 4.95 15.58 -67.19
CA ARG A 5 5.30 17.01 -67.01
C ARG A 5 5.30 17.61 -65.58
N ASP A 6 6.51 18.07 -65.21
CA ASP A 6 6.93 19.36 -64.61
C ASP A 6 6.67 19.76 -63.12
N ALA A 7 7.76 20.34 -62.57
CA ALA A 7 7.87 21.47 -61.63
C ALA A 7 8.16 21.22 -60.13
N ALA A 8 9.47 21.30 -59.82
CA ALA A 8 10.16 22.21 -58.87
C ALA A 8 9.50 22.69 -57.55
N LEU A 9 10.37 22.64 -56.51
CA LEU A 9 10.48 23.50 -55.31
C LEU A 9 9.38 23.41 -54.22
N THR A 10 9.79 23.07 -52.98
CA THR A 10 9.86 24.01 -51.85
C THR A 10 10.31 23.36 -50.54
N HIS A 11 11.28 24.01 -49.89
CA HIS A 11 11.62 23.90 -48.48
C HIS A 11 10.47 24.47 -47.62
N THR A 12 10.02 23.76 -46.58
CA THR A 12 9.46 24.21 -45.27
C THR A 12 8.69 23.01 -44.65
N GLN A 13 8.63 22.71 -43.35
CA GLN A 13 8.73 23.50 -42.11
C GLN A 13 9.01 22.51 -40.95
N SER A 14 9.98 22.83 -40.08
CA SER A 14 10.24 22.21 -38.78
C SER A 14 10.62 23.33 -37.81
N SER A 15 9.68 24.22 -37.50
CA SER A 15 9.93 25.38 -36.62
C SER A 15 8.77 25.73 -35.68
N GLY A 16 7.82 24.82 -35.46
CA GLY A 16 6.62 25.11 -34.65
C GLY A 16 6.78 24.88 -33.14
N ASP A 17 7.67 23.97 -32.74
CA ASP A 17 7.70 23.50 -31.34
C ASP A 17 8.76 24.19 -30.47
N ASP A 18 9.84 24.71 -31.07
CA ASP A 18 10.91 25.40 -30.33
C ASP A 18 10.53 26.85 -29.95
N GLU A 19 9.81 27.59 -30.80
CA GLU A 19 9.39 28.98 -30.52
C GLU A 19 8.42 29.07 -29.34
N ALA A 20 7.56 28.07 -29.13
CA ALA A 20 6.58 28.05 -28.05
C ALA A 20 7.22 27.80 -26.66
N ALA A 21 8.26 26.96 -26.62
CA ALA A 21 9.03 26.67 -25.41
C ALA A 21 9.96 27.84 -25.02
N GLU A 22 10.51 28.52 -26.01
CA GLU A 22 11.38 29.69 -25.81
C GLU A 22 10.55 30.90 -25.30
N SER A 23 9.34 31.11 -25.84
CA SER A 23 8.44 32.19 -25.40
C SER A 23 7.89 32.00 -23.97
N THR A 24 7.69 30.75 -23.53
CA THR A 24 7.24 30.46 -22.15
C THR A 24 8.36 30.66 -21.14
N SER A 25 9.60 30.33 -21.50
CA SER A 25 10.80 30.58 -20.71
C SER A 25 11.07 32.08 -20.52
N GLU A 26 10.95 32.87 -21.58
CA GLU A 26 11.19 34.32 -21.54
C GLU A 26 10.13 35.06 -20.70
N PHE A 27 8.86 34.65 -20.80
CA PHE A 27 7.78 35.18 -19.97
C PHE A 27 7.96 34.86 -18.48
N ALA A 28 8.37 33.63 -18.15
CA ALA A 28 8.64 33.22 -16.77
C ALA A 28 9.84 33.98 -16.16
N MET A 29 10.90 34.19 -16.94
CA MET A 29 12.07 34.97 -16.52
C MET A 29 11.71 36.43 -16.29
N SER A 30 10.92 37.06 -17.17
CA SER A 30 10.46 38.43 -16.98
C SER A 30 9.56 38.58 -15.74
N ALA A 31 8.68 37.62 -15.49
CA ALA A 31 7.81 37.62 -14.30
C ALA A 31 8.63 37.48 -13.01
N PHE A 32 9.68 36.65 -13.03
CA PHE A 32 10.59 36.48 -11.91
C PHE A 32 11.40 37.75 -11.63
N THR A 33 11.92 38.40 -12.67
CA THR A 33 12.67 39.67 -12.52
C THR A 33 11.78 40.78 -11.96
N ASP A 34 10.54 40.93 -12.46
CA ASP A 34 9.58 41.93 -11.96
C ASP A 34 9.16 41.64 -10.50
N ALA A 35 8.95 40.37 -10.13
CA ALA A 35 8.67 39.98 -8.76
C ALA A 35 9.85 40.28 -7.81
N THR A 36 11.08 40.04 -8.27
CA THR A 36 12.30 40.32 -7.50
C THR A 36 12.53 41.82 -7.32
N GLU A 37 12.25 42.63 -8.35
CA GLU A 37 12.36 44.09 -8.26
C GLU A 37 11.29 44.69 -7.32
N LYS A 38 10.06 44.16 -7.36
CA LYS A 38 8.98 44.53 -6.42
C LYS A 38 9.35 44.19 -4.97
N LEU A 39 9.96 43.03 -4.73
CA LEU A 39 10.46 42.65 -3.40
C LEU A 39 11.55 43.61 -2.91
N ASN A 40 12.51 43.97 -3.76
CA ASN A 40 13.58 44.91 -3.40
C ASN A 40 13.05 46.32 -3.08
N ARG A 41 12.06 46.81 -3.84
CA ARG A 41 11.42 48.11 -3.57
C ARG A 41 10.61 48.10 -2.26
N LEU A 42 9.91 46.99 -1.96
CA LEU A 42 9.14 46.85 -0.72
C LEU A 42 10.03 46.68 0.52
N ALA A 43 11.17 45.99 0.38
CA ALA A 43 12.17 45.83 1.44
C ALA A 43 12.88 47.16 1.78
N THR A 44 13.02 48.07 0.82
CA THR A 44 13.77 49.33 1.00
C THR A 44 12.89 50.54 1.32
N GLY A 45 11.60 50.55 0.92
CA GLY A 45 10.75 51.74 1.03
C GLY A 45 9.64 51.71 2.10
N GLY A 46 9.36 50.57 2.74
CA GLY A 46 8.04 50.36 3.38
C GLY A 46 8.00 49.98 4.86
N GLY A 47 9.14 49.80 5.56
CA GLY A 47 9.14 49.48 7.00
C GLY A 47 8.41 48.19 7.40
N ARG A 48 8.08 47.31 6.44
CA ARG A 48 7.34 46.05 6.65
C ARG A 48 8.22 44.87 7.05
N VAL A 49 9.54 45.01 6.90
CA VAL A 49 10.51 44.02 7.36
C VAL A 49 11.53 44.73 8.23
N SER A 50 11.58 44.38 9.51
CA SER A 50 12.60 44.91 10.43
C SER A 50 14.03 44.52 9.97
N PRO A 51 15.10 45.27 10.31
CA PRO A 51 16.46 44.83 10.00
C PRO A 51 16.80 43.51 10.71
N LEU A 52 17.62 42.67 10.09
CA LEU A 52 18.11 41.45 10.74
C LEU A 52 19.11 41.84 11.84
N THR A 53 18.66 41.86 13.09
CA THR A 53 19.47 42.25 14.27
C THR A 53 20.14 41.05 14.96
N PHE A 54 19.77 39.83 14.57
CA PHE A 54 20.20 38.59 15.20
C PHE A 54 20.47 37.52 14.13
N GLN A 55 21.52 36.73 14.34
CA GLN A 55 21.84 35.54 13.56
C GLN A 55 22.19 34.40 14.52
N LEU A 56 21.60 33.22 14.29
CA LEU A 56 21.83 32.05 15.12
C LEU A 56 23.28 31.57 15.00
N LYS A 57 23.98 31.43 16.12
CA LYS A 57 25.38 30.97 16.16
C LYS A 57 25.54 29.49 16.52
N SER A 58 24.50 28.87 17.06
CA SER A 58 24.42 27.44 17.40
C SER A 58 23.49 26.72 16.42
N THR A 59 23.46 25.39 16.50
CA THR A 59 22.47 24.59 15.77
C THR A 59 21.05 24.86 16.27
N TRP A 60 20.05 24.52 15.47
CA TRP A 60 18.63 24.73 15.80
C TRP A 60 18.21 23.94 17.04
N GLU A 61 18.77 22.76 17.24
CA GLU A 61 18.50 21.86 18.36
C GLU A 61 19.07 22.41 19.67
N GLU A 62 20.24 23.04 19.63
CA GLU A 62 20.98 23.58 20.79
C GLU A 62 20.59 25.02 21.15
N ALA A 63 19.93 25.74 20.24
CA ALA A 63 19.50 27.11 20.46
C ALA A 63 18.49 27.23 21.60
N LYS A 64 18.54 28.35 22.34
CA LYS A 64 17.57 28.64 23.40
C LYS A 64 16.21 28.95 22.78
N GLU A 65 15.14 28.64 23.50
CA GLU A 65 13.77 28.83 23.00
C GLU A 65 13.50 30.26 22.50
N HIS A 66 13.96 31.27 23.23
CA HIS A 66 13.83 32.67 22.82
C HIS A 66 14.61 33.02 21.54
N GLU A 67 15.71 32.34 21.25
CA GLU A 67 16.48 32.53 20.01
C GLU A 67 15.73 31.93 18.82
N LYS A 68 15.07 30.79 19.04
CA LYS A 68 14.21 30.15 18.03
C LYS A 68 12.99 31.02 17.72
N GLU A 69 12.36 31.59 18.75
CA GLU A 69 11.21 32.48 18.61
C GLU A 69 11.55 33.72 17.74
N ILE A 70 12.69 34.36 18.00
CA ILE A 70 13.17 35.49 17.19
C ILE A 70 13.38 35.07 15.72
N CYS A 71 13.94 33.89 15.48
CA CYS A 71 14.12 33.37 14.12
C CYS A 71 12.79 33.08 13.42
N ILE A 72 11.80 32.53 14.14
CA ILE A 72 10.46 32.22 13.61
C ILE A 72 9.73 33.51 13.23
N ASP A 73 9.74 34.52 14.11
CA ASP A 73 9.10 35.80 13.84
C ASP A 73 9.70 36.47 12.60
N LYS A 74 11.03 36.43 12.50
CA LYS A 74 11.75 37.00 11.36
C LYS A 74 11.46 36.29 10.04
N ALA A 75 11.43 34.96 10.07
CA ALA A 75 11.07 34.16 8.91
C ALA A 75 9.61 34.42 8.49
N THR A 76 8.70 34.53 9.46
CA THR A 76 7.28 34.79 9.23
C THR A 76 7.05 36.16 8.57
N GLU A 77 7.76 37.20 9.02
CA GLU A 77 7.71 38.53 8.43
C GLU A 77 8.17 38.51 6.95
N ALA A 78 9.26 37.80 6.66
CA ALA A 78 9.76 37.63 5.30
C ALA A 78 8.81 36.82 4.40
N CYS A 79 8.28 35.70 4.90
CA CYS A 79 7.32 34.87 4.17
C CYS A 79 6.02 35.63 3.90
N THR A 80 5.56 36.45 4.83
CA THR A 80 4.36 37.28 4.66
C THR A 80 4.58 38.34 3.57
N LEU A 81 5.74 38.98 3.54
CA LEU A 81 6.07 39.93 2.47
C LEU A 81 6.04 39.26 1.09
N VAL A 82 6.64 38.08 0.97
CA VAL A 82 6.64 37.32 -0.29
C VAL A 82 5.22 36.92 -0.70
N CYS A 83 4.41 36.47 0.25
CA CYS A 83 3.02 36.09 -0.02
C CYS A 83 2.15 37.30 -0.44
N ASP A 84 2.38 38.49 0.13
CA ASP A 84 1.70 39.72 -0.28
C ASP A 84 2.04 40.16 -1.72
N VAL A 85 3.26 39.86 -2.18
CA VAL A 85 3.67 40.11 -3.58
C VAL A 85 3.01 39.10 -4.53
N ILE A 86 2.95 37.82 -4.13
CA ILE A 86 2.35 36.75 -4.92
C ILE A 86 0.82 36.91 -5.01
N ALA A 87 0.18 37.24 -3.90
CA ALA A 87 -1.27 37.38 -3.78
C ALA A 87 -1.64 38.73 -3.16
N PRO A 88 -1.62 39.82 -3.95
CA PRO A 88 -1.97 41.15 -3.46
C PRO A 88 -3.39 41.15 -2.88
N LYS A 89 -3.52 41.50 -1.59
CA LYS A 89 -4.76 41.49 -0.76
C LYS A 89 -5.18 40.14 -0.17
N ALA A 90 -4.44 39.06 -0.40
CA ALA A 90 -4.70 37.73 0.18
C ALA A 90 -3.42 37.03 0.71
N GLY A 91 -2.36 37.80 0.97
CA GLY A 91 -1.07 37.25 1.38
C GLY A 91 -1.12 36.60 2.76
N GLN A 92 -1.94 37.10 3.69
CA GLN A 92 -2.09 36.52 5.02
C GLN A 92 -2.78 35.15 4.97
N GLU A 93 -3.79 35.00 4.11
CA GLU A 93 -4.47 33.73 3.84
C GLU A 93 -3.54 32.71 3.18
N LEU A 94 -2.66 33.19 2.30
CA LEU A 94 -1.65 32.35 1.65
C LEU A 94 -0.59 31.87 2.65
N VAL A 95 -0.09 32.74 3.54
CA VAL A 95 0.80 32.36 4.66
C VAL A 95 0.12 31.30 5.52
N GLN A 96 -1.11 31.55 5.96
CA GLN A 96 -1.85 30.60 6.78
C GLN A 96 -2.01 29.24 6.07
N ALA A 97 -2.23 29.23 4.76
CA ALA A 97 -2.32 28.00 3.98
C ALA A 97 -0.97 27.25 3.87
N CYS A 98 0.15 27.98 3.78
CA CYS A 98 1.49 27.41 3.68
C CYS A 98 2.00 26.82 5.01
N PHE A 99 1.58 27.37 6.15
CA PHE A 99 2.15 27.03 7.47
C PHE A 99 1.20 26.30 8.43
N THR A 100 -0.05 25.99 8.04
CA THR A 100 -0.89 25.08 8.85
C THR A 100 -0.40 23.64 8.74
N PRO A 101 0.05 23.00 9.84
CA PRO A 101 0.17 21.55 9.87
C PRO A 101 -1.26 20.99 9.94
N ASP A 102 -1.63 20.19 8.93
CA ASP A 102 -2.95 19.56 8.75
C ASP A 102 -3.97 20.38 7.94
N LYS A 103 -3.76 20.41 6.62
CA LYS A 103 -4.81 19.99 5.68
C LYS A 103 -4.43 18.65 5.07
N GLY A 104 -4.59 17.58 5.85
CA GLY A 104 -4.83 16.27 5.27
C GLY A 104 -5.98 16.33 4.28
N THR A 105 -5.86 15.59 3.18
CA THR A 105 -6.95 15.23 2.25
C THR A 105 -7.88 16.39 1.85
N SER A 106 -7.66 16.86 0.63
CA SER A 106 -8.63 17.59 -0.17
C SER A 106 -10.09 17.33 0.26
N HIS A 107 -10.85 18.41 0.40
CA HIS A 107 -12.30 18.44 0.52
C HIS A 107 -12.98 17.92 -0.78
N MET A 108 -12.38 16.95 -1.47
CA MET A 108 -12.85 16.43 -2.75
C MET A 108 -13.19 14.93 -2.75
N ASP A 109 -13.07 14.19 -1.64
CA ASP A 109 -13.31 12.72 -1.69
C ASP A 109 -13.93 12.10 -0.42
N LEU A 110 -14.69 12.86 0.39
CA LEU A 110 -15.48 12.27 1.50
C LEU A 110 -16.98 12.25 1.24
N VAL A 111 -17.47 12.93 0.21
CA VAL A 111 -18.90 12.94 -0.15
C VAL A 111 -19.41 11.53 -0.47
N PRO A 112 -18.71 10.69 -1.27
CA PRO A 112 -19.15 9.33 -1.53
C PRO A 112 -19.15 8.46 -0.26
N LEU A 113 -18.17 8.63 0.62
CA LEU A 113 -18.07 7.90 1.89
C LEU A 113 -19.19 8.30 2.87
N MET A 114 -19.52 9.59 2.95
CA MET A 114 -20.61 10.10 3.78
C MET A 114 -21.97 9.66 3.25
N GLN A 115 -22.15 9.66 1.92
CA GLN A 115 -23.37 9.17 1.27
C GLN A 115 -23.52 7.66 1.45
N ALA A 116 -22.46 6.88 1.26
CA ALA A 116 -22.43 5.45 1.51
C ALA A 116 -22.79 5.12 2.97
N TYR A 117 -22.24 5.86 3.94
CA TYR A 117 -22.58 5.69 5.36
C TYR A 117 -24.06 5.99 5.65
N SER A 118 -24.58 7.07 5.06
CA SER A 118 -25.99 7.47 5.19
C SER A 118 -26.93 6.41 4.62
N ASN A 119 -26.59 5.83 3.47
CA ASN A 119 -27.42 4.88 2.72
C ASN A 119 -27.27 3.43 3.18
N ALA A 120 -26.23 3.10 3.94
CA ALA A 120 -25.99 1.74 4.42
C ALA A 120 -27.17 1.22 5.26
N MET A 121 -27.80 0.14 4.80
CA MET A 121 -28.99 -0.43 5.44
C MET A 121 -28.68 -1.26 6.70
N THR A 122 -27.42 -1.66 6.91
CA THR A 122 -27.03 -2.50 8.06
C THR A 122 -25.97 -1.83 8.92
N SER A 123 -26.02 -2.10 10.23
CA SER A 123 -25.02 -1.64 11.20
C SER A 123 -23.61 -2.14 10.85
N THR A 124 -23.51 -3.30 10.21
CA THR A 124 -22.24 -3.87 9.72
C THR A 124 -21.62 -3.03 8.60
N LEU A 125 -22.41 -2.67 7.58
CA LEU A 125 -21.96 -1.81 6.47
C LEU A 125 -21.58 -0.41 6.98
N LYS A 126 -22.40 0.17 7.86
CA LYS A 126 -22.07 1.43 8.53
C LYS A 126 -20.74 1.36 9.28
N THR A 127 -20.51 0.29 10.03
CA THR A 127 -19.26 0.06 10.77
C THR A 127 -18.06 -0.12 9.83
N GLN A 128 -18.24 -0.79 8.70
CA GLN A 128 -17.20 -0.97 7.68
C GLN A 128 -16.85 0.34 6.99
N ILE A 129 -17.84 1.15 6.59
CA ILE A 129 -17.62 2.46 5.95
C ILE A 129 -16.96 3.43 6.93
N LEU A 130 -17.43 3.44 8.18
CA LEU A 130 -16.80 4.19 9.27
C LEU A 130 -15.33 3.77 9.45
N SER A 131 -15.01 2.48 9.39
CA SER A 131 -13.63 1.98 9.58
C SER A 131 -12.59 2.58 8.61
N LEU A 132 -13.05 3.20 7.51
CA LEU A 132 -12.21 3.87 6.52
C LEU A 132 -11.77 5.28 6.97
N THR A 133 -12.48 5.96 7.89
CA THR A 133 -12.21 7.38 8.25
C THR A 133 -12.40 7.71 9.74
N ARG A 134 -11.37 8.19 10.44
CA ARG A 134 -11.40 8.42 11.91
C ARG A 134 -12.26 9.62 12.38
N LYS A 135 -12.48 10.62 11.52
CA LYS A 135 -13.17 11.87 11.87
C LYS A 135 -14.12 12.23 10.74
N LEU A 136 -15.41 12.04 10.98
CA LEU A 136 -16.43 12.61 10.11
C LEU A 136 -16.86 13.95 10.72
N ARG A 137 -16.78 15.01 9.92
CA ARG A 137 -17.48 16.26 10.21
C ARG A 137 -18.69 16.31 9.29
N LEU A 138 -19.88 16.31 9.89
CA LEU A 138 -21.10 16.56 9.15
C LEU A 138 -21.11 18.02 8.67
N SER A 139 -21.85 18.29 7.60
CA SER A 139 -22.11 19.66 7.12
C SER A 139 -22.81 20.55 8.17
N SER A 140 -23.36 19.93 9.22
CA SER A 140 -23.89 20.59 10.43
C SER A 140 -22.80 21.07 11.41
N GLY A 141 -21.52 20.79 11.16
CA GLY A 141 -20.41 21.11 12.07
C GLY A 141 -20.21 20.10 13.20
N GLU A 142 -21.06 19.08 13.31
CA GLU A 142 -20.97 18.02 14.31
C GLU A 142 -19.78 17.09 14.02
N LYS A 143 -18.95 16.86 15.06
CA LYS A 143 -17.77 15.98 14.99
C LYS A 143 -18.13 14.60 15.52
N ILE A 144 -18.23 13.62 14.64
CA ILE A 144 -18.37 12.22 15.05
C ILE A 144 -16.96 11.69 15.35
N THR A 145 -16.69 11.43 16.63
CA THR A 145 -15.46 10.75 17.06
C THR A 145 -15.70 9.26 17.02
N MET A 146 -14.98 8.57 16.14
CA MET A 146 -15.14 7.14 16.00
C MET A 146 -14.38 6.34 17.08
N PRO A 147 -15.00 5.28 17.64
CA PRO A 147 -14.29 4.33 18.48
C PRO A 147 -13.26 3.54 17.65
N ASN A 148 -12.23 3.01 18.31
CA ASN A 148 -11.22 2.15 17.68
C ASN A 148 -11.91 0.97 16.97
N VAL A 149 -11.89 0.98 15.63
CA VAL A 149 -12.53 -0.08 14.84
C VAL A 149 -11.53 -1.21 14.64
N ILE A 150 -11.90 -2.38 15.16
CA ILE A 150 -11.21 -3.62 14.84
C ILE A 150 -11.63 -4.04 13.43
N ARG A 151 -10.67 -4.19 12.51
CA ARG A 151 -10.95 -4.65 11.15
C ARG A 151 -11.33 -6.13 11.19
N LYS A 152 -12.53 -6.48 10.73
CA LYS A 152 -13.01 -7.87 10.64
C LYS A 152 -12.48 -8.63 9.42
N VAL A 153 -12.01 -7.92 8.40
CA VAL A 153 -11.61 -8.45 7.10
C VAL A 153 -10.27 -7.86 6.66
N THR A 154 -9.56 -8.54 5.76
CA THR A 154 -8.24 -8.10 5.26
C THR A 154 -8.35 -6.80 4.45
N ARG A 155 -7.23 -6.07 4.29
CA ARG A 155 -7.18 -4.82 3.50
C ARG A 155 -7.70 -5.05 2.07
N SER A 156 -7.25 -6.13 1.43
CA SER A 156 -7.66 -6.51 0.07
C SER A 156 -9.16 -6.82 -0.01
N THR A 157 -9.74 -7.49 1.00
CA THR A 157 -11.18 -7.73 1.07
C THR A 157 -11.98 -6.43 1.29
N MET A 158 -11.49 -5.51 2.12
CA MET A 158 -12.13 -4.20 2.32
C MET A 158 -12.16 -3.39 1.02
N VAL A 159 -11.05 -3.38 0.28
CA VAL A 159 -10.97 -2.71 -1.02
C VAL A 159 -11.95 -3.34 -2.01
N LYS A 160 -12.00 -4.68 -2.10
CA LYS A 160 -12.95 -5.38 -2.97
C LYS A 160 -14.41 -5.05 -2.62
N GLN A 161 -14.78 -5.11 -1.35
CA GLN A 161 -16.14 -4.81 -0.90
C GLN A 161 -16.53 -3.36 -1.18
N TYR A 162 -15.60 -2.42 -1.01
CA TYR A 162 -15.81 -1.01 -1.38
C TYR A 162 -16.01 -0.84 -2.89
N LEU A 163 -15.17 -1.47 -3.71
CA LEU A 163 -15.31 -1.39 -5.17
C LEU A 163 -16.63 -2.01 -5.66
N GLN A 164 -17.01 -3.16 -5.11
CA GLN A 164 -18.28 -3.81 -5.42
C GLN A 164 -19.46 -2.92 -5.02
N PHE A 165 -19.41 -2.30 -3.84
CA PHE A 165 -20.42 -1.34 -3.42
C PHE A 165 -20.50 -0.12 -4.36
N CYS A 166 -19.36 0.41 -4.80
CA CYS A 166 -19.32 1.51 -5.77
C CYS A 166 -19.97 1.13 -7.10
N GLU A 167 -19.76 -0.10 -7.56
CA GLU A 167 -20.39 -0.63 -8.77
C GLU A 167 -21.93 -0.76 -8.62
N GLU A 168 -22.39 -1.33 -7.50
CA GLU A 168 -23.81 -1.52 -7.20
C GLU A 168 -24.57 -0.18 -7.09
N GLU A 169 -23.94 0.82 -6.47
CA GLU A 169 -24.54 2.13 -6.21
C GLU A 169 -24.20 3.19 -7.27
N GLN A 170 -23.51 2.80 -8.36
CA GLN A 170 -23.07 3.69 -9.45
C GLN A 170 -22.21 4.89 -8.99
N PHE A 171 -21.39 4.68 -7.96
CA PHE A 171 -20.38 5.65 -7.54
C PHE A 171 -19.07 5.44 -8.31
N GLU A 172 -18.39 6.55 -8.62
CA GLU A 172 -17.03 6.49 -9.11
C GLU A 172 -16.08 6.13 -7.95
N PRO A 173 -15.38 4.99 -8.02
CA PRO A 173 -14.55 4.52 -6.92
C PRO A 173 -13.22 5.27 -6.87
N LEU A 174 -12.68 5.44 -5.66
CA LEU A 174 -11.28 5.76 -5.48
C LEU A 174 -10.39 4.67 -6.08
N SER A 175 -9.21 5.08 -6.58
CA SER A 175 -8.22 4.12 -7.08
C SER A 175 -7.83 3.13 -5.98
N ARG A 176 -7.57 1.87 -6.36
CA ARG A 176 -7.09 0.82 -5.44
C ARG A 176 -5.89 1.30 -4.63
N SER A 177 -4.93 1.95 -5.28
CA SER A 177 -3.73 2.52 -4.65
C SER A 177 -4.07 3.55 -3.56
N THR A 178 -5.02 4.44 -3.83
CA THR A 178 -5.50 5.41 -2.84
C THR A 178 -6.13 4.72 -1.63
N LEU A 179 -6.95 3.69 -1.87
CA LEU A 179 -7.59 2.92 -0.81
C LEU A 179 -6.58 2.16 0.05
N PHE A 180 -5.58 1.51 -0.56
CA PHE A 180 -4.52 0.82 0.17
C PHE A 180 -3.63 1.78 0.95
N ARG A 181 -3.29 2.95 0.40
CA ARG A 181 -2.56 4.01 1.13
C ARG A 181 -3.35 4.51 2.34
N ILE A 182 -4.67 4.65 2.22
CA ILE A 182 -5.56 4.98 3.35
C ILE A 182 -5.53 3.88 4.42
N LEU A 183 -5.43 2.61 4.00
CA LEU A 183 -5.36 1.46 4.90
C LEU A 183 -3.96 1.24 5.50
N GLU A 184 -2.89 1.70 4.85
CA GLU A 184 -1.48 1.58 5.23
C GLU A 184 -1.05 2.61 6.28
N VAL A 185 -1.46 3.88 6.10
CA VAL A 185 -1.28 4.95 7.11
C VAL A 185 -1.99 4.63 8.44
N ARG A 186 -2.76 3.53 8.48
CA ARG A 186 -3.53 3.08 9.62
C ARG A 186 -3.32 1.60 9.88
N GLU A 187 -2.38 1.24 10.73
CA GLU A 187 -2.39 -0.05 11.43
C GLU A 187 -3.57 -0.10 12.41
N ALA A 188 -4.78 -0.35 11.90
CA ALA A 188 -5.86 -0.81 12.76
C ALA A 188 -5.62 -2.29 13.03
N SER A 189 -5.63 -2.67 14.32
CA SER A 189 -5.58 -4.06 14.74
C SER A 189 -6.63 -4.86 13.96
N GLN A 190 -6.19 -5.86 13.21
CA GLN A 190 -7.10 -6.89 12.71
C GLN A 190 -7.65 -7.64 13.92
N LEU A 191 -8.94 -8.00 13.88
CA LEU A 191 -9.47 -8.94 14.85
C LEU A 191 -8.71 -10.24 14.60
N LYS A 192 -7.71 -10.53 15.43
CA LYS A 192 -7.22 -11.90 15.53
C LYS A 192 -8.41 -12.74 15.94
N SER A 193 -8.67 -13.84 15.24
CA SER A 193 -9.71 -14.81 15.61
C SER A 193 -9.64 -14.99 17.13
N LEU A 194 -10.78 -14.88 17.82
CA LEU A 194 -10.85 -15.12 19.26
C LEU A 194 -10.23 -16.50 19.49
N ASN A 195 -9.05 -16.53 20.14
CA ASN A 195 -8.35 -17.76 20.50
C ASN A 195 -9.35 -18.65 21.25
N GLY A 196 -9.84 -19.70 20.59
CA GLY A 196 -10.98 -20.51 21.05
C GLY A 196 -11.72 -21.23 19.92
N LEU A 197 -11.65 -20.71 18.69
CA LEU A 197 -12.03 -21.44 17.47
C LEU A 197 -10.82 -21.51 16.55
N ASP A 198 -10.26 -22.72 16.38
CA ASP A 198 -9.06 -22.94 15.57
C ASP A 198 -9.43 -22.87 14.07
N ASN A 199 -9.42 -21.65 13.51
CA ASN A 199 -9.77 -21.38 12.10
C ASN A 199 -8.59 -21.67 11.14
N THR A 200 -7.50 -22.27 11.60
CA THR A 200 -6.26 -22.43 10.81
C THR A 200 -6.49 -23.16 9.48
N ALA A 201 -7.36 -24.18 9.46
CA ALA A 201 -7.68 -24.89 8.22
C ALA A 201 -8.47 -24.03 7.22
N ALA A 202 -9.37 -23.17 7.73
CA ALA A 202 -10.10 -22.22 6.89
C ALA A 202 -9.15 -21.15 6.33
N ASP A 203 -8.26 -20.62 7.17
CA ASP A 203 -7.26 -19.62 6.77
C ASP A 203 -6.26 -20.17 5.74
N GLY A 204 -5.77 -21.40 5.93
CA GLY A 204 -4.90 -22.06 4.95
C GLY A 204 -5.61 -22.32 3.61
N SER A 205 -6.88 -22.76 3.65
CA SER A 205 -7.71 -22.95 2.45
C SER A 205 -7.96 -21.62 1.71
N ALA A 206 -8.18 -20.54 2.45
CA ALA A 206 -8.32 -19.18 1.92
C ALA A 206 -6.99 -18.66 1.36
N GLY A 207 -5.85 -18.98 1.99
CA GLY A 207 -4.51 -18.69 1.48
C GLY A 207 -4.28 -19.26 0.09
N PHE A 208 -4.62 -20.54 -0.14
CA PHE A 208 -4.55 -21.11 -1.50
C PHE A 208 -5.46 -20.39 -2.51
N ALA A 209 -6.66 -19.99 -2.11
CA ALA A 209 -7.59 -19.27 -2.99
C ALA A 209 -7.04 -17.88 -3.36
N GLN A 210 -6.46 -17.17 -2.40
CA GLN A 210 -5.82 -15.88 -2.62
C GLN A 210 -4.61 -16.02 -3.57
N LEU A 211 -3.77 -17.05 -3.39
CA LEU A 211 -2.64 -17.30 -4.29
C LEU A 211 -3.10 -17.61 -5.73
N LEU A 212 -4.15 -18.41 -5.90
CA LEU A 212 -4.72 -18.68 -7.23
C LEU A 212 -5.19 -17.40 -7.91
N GLN A 213 -5.85 -16.51 -7.17
CA GLN A 213 -6.26 -15.21 -7.71
C GLN A 213 -5.05 -14.34 -8.08
N ILE A 214 -4.00 -14.34 -7.27
CA ILE A 214 -2.76 -13.63 -7.59
C ILE A 214 -2.16 -14.18 -8.89
N VAL A 215 -2.17 -15.49 -9.11
CA VAL A 215 -1.73 -16.07 -10.41
C VAL A 215 -2.54 -15.52 -11.57
N ASP A 216 -3.87 -15.37 -11.42
CA ASP A 216 -4.71 -14.79 -12.47
C ASP A 216 -4.42 -13.31 -12.71
N GLU A 217 -4.13 -12.53 -11.65
CA GLU A 217 -3.68 -11.14 -11.77
C GLU A 217 -2.31 -11.06 -12.47
N LEU A 218 -1.38 -11.98 -12.19
CA LEU A 218 -0.08 -12.05 -12.84
C LEU A 218 -0.18 -12.42 -14.32
N ASP A 219 -1.07 -13.35 -14.68
CA ASP A 219 -1.37 -13.75 -16.07
C ASP A 219 -1.85 -12.54 -16.89
N GLN A 220 -2.69 -11.68 -16.29
CA GLN A 220 -3.20 -10.47 -16.93
C GLN A 220 -2.12 -9.40 -17.18
N ILE A 221 -1.08 -9.31 -16.34
CA ILE A 221 -0.01 -8.31 -16.46
C ILE A 221 1.24 -8.82 -17.18
N GLY A 222 1.16 -9.98 -17.85
CA GLY A 222 2.21 -10.48 -18.74
C GLY A 222 3.02 -11.67 -18.21
N LEU A 223 2.51 -12.42 -17.22
CA LEU A 223 3.10 -13.71 -16.87
C LEU A 223 2.92 -14.70 -18.03
N ALA A 224 3.96 -15.47 -18.34
CA ALA A 224 3.88 -16.47 -19.39
C ALA A 224 2.83 -17.54 -19.04
N LYS A 225 1.90 -17.80 -19.97
CA LYS A 225 0.74 -18.68 -19.76
C LYS A 225 1.10 -20.08 -19.23
N ASN A 226 2.16 -20.68 -19.75
CA ASN A 226 2.63 -21.99 -19.29
C ASN A 226 3.08 -21.98 -17.81
N VAL A 227 3.68 -20.86 -17.36
CA VAL A 227 4.07 -20.68 -15.96
C VAL A 227 2.83 -20.46 -15.09
N ALA A 228 1.87 -19.64 -15.55
CA ALA A 228 0.60 -19.45 -14.83
C ALA A 228 -0.16 -20.78 -14.65
N ASP A 229 -0.26 -21.59 -15.70
CA ASP A 229 -0.92 -22.90 -15.66
C ASP A 229 -0.19 -23.89 -14.73
N GLU A 230 1.14 -23.88 -14.71
CA GLU A 230 1.94 -24.67 -13.79
C GLU A 230 1.67 -24.28 -12.33
N LEU A 231 1.66 -22.97 -12.02
CA LEU A 231 1.36 -22.45 -10.68
C LEU A 231 -0.06 -22.84 -10.24
N ARG A 232 -1.07 -22.67 -11.10
CA ARG A 232 -2.47 -23.05 -10.80
C ARG A 232 -2.58 -24.52 -10.46
N ARG A 233 -1.92 -25.38 -11.24
CA ARG A 233 -1.90 -26.83 -11.00
C ARG A 233 -1.23 -27.15 -9.66
N ALA A 234 -0.03 -26.65 -9.42
CA ALA A 234 0.72 -26.93 -8.19
C ALA A 234 -0.04 -26.45 -6.93
N LEU A 235 -0.64 -25.25 -6.96
CA LEU A 235 -1.47 -24.73 -5.87
C LEU A 235 -2.71 -25.61 -5.63
N SER A 236 -3.38 -26.05 -6.69
CA SER A 236 -4.58 -26.90 -6.59
C SER A 236 -4.25 -28.29 -6.05
N GLU A 237 -3.15 -28.88 -6.51
CA GLU A 237 -2.65 -30.18 -6.04
C GLU A 237 -2.17 -30.09 -4.58
N GLY A 238 -1.44 -29.03 -4.22
CA GLY A 238 -1.00 -28.78 -2.85
C GLY A 238 -2.18 -28.63 -1.87
N LYS A 239 -3.22 -27.87 -2.26
CA LYS A 239 -4.45 -27.74 -1.46
C LYS A 239 -5.15 -29.10 -1.28
N ARG A 240 -5.26 -29.89 -2.36
CA ARG A 240 -5.85 -31.22 -2.31
C ARG A 240 -5.05 -32.15 -1.41
N TYR A 241 -3.72 -32.10 -1.50
CA TYR A 241 -2.81 -32.90 -0.68
C TYR A 241 -3.02 -32.67 0.82
N LEU A 242 -2.94 -31.42 1.28
CA LEU A 242 -3.14 -31.09 2.70
C LEU A 242 -4.52 -31.51 3.20
N LYS A 243 -5.55 -31.39 2.35
CA LYS A 243 -6.92 -31.75 2.73
C LYS A 243 -7.16 -33.27 2.84
N THR A 244 -6.43 -34.10 2.08
CA THR A 244 -6.84 -35.51 1.87
C THR A 244 -5.80 -36.56 2.25
N GLN A 245 -4.50 -36.24 2.17
CA GLN A 245 -3.44 -37.25 2.28
C GLN A 245 -2.44 -36.93 3.39
N PHE A 246 -2.11 -35.64 3.60
CA PHE A 246 -1.07 -35.24 4.56
C PHE A 246 -1.32 -35.81 5.97
N GLN A 247 -2.57 -35.81 6.45
CA GLN A 247 -2.93 -36.39 7.75
C GLN A 247 -2.49 -37.87 7.88
N SER A 248 -2.74 -38.68 6.86
CA SER A 248 -2.36 -40.10 6.85
C SER A 248 -0.85 -40.32 6.83
N HIS A 249 -0.11 -39.39 6.20
CA HIS A 249 1.35 -39.45 6.17
C HIS A 249 1.95 -39.16 7.54
N CYS A 250 1.27 -38.41 8.41
CA CYS A 250 1.72 -38.07 9.76
C CYS A 250 1.33 -39.10 10.85
N GLN A 251 0.68 -40.23 10.53
CA GLN A 251 0.19 -41.18 11.55
C GLN A 251 1.30 -41.96 12.26
N GLU A 252 2.43 -42.19 11.60
CA GLU A 252 3.56 -42.92 12.18
C GLU A 252 4.54 -41.95 12.82
N ASP A 253 4.93 -42.22 14.08
CA ASP A 253 5.85 -41.36 14.84
C ASP A 253 7.28 -41.33 14.28
N GLU A 254 7.71 -42.41 13.63
CA GLU A 254 9.09 -42.63 13.21
C GLU A 254 9.22 -42.65 11.68
N ARG A 255 8.64 -41.65 11.03
CA ARG A 255 8.81 -41.44 9.58
C ARG A 255 10.22 -40.94 9.30
N GLU A 256 10.95 -41.58 8.39
CA GLU A 256 12.22 -41.08 7.86
C GLU A 256 12.09 -39.78 7.03
N CYS A 257 10.88 -39.22 6.93
CA CYS A 257 10.61 -37.96 6.26
C CYS A 257 10.40 -36.82 7.26
N LEU A 258 11.22 -35.77 7.16
CA LEU A 258 11.18 -34.59 8.04
C LEU A 258 9.80 -33.91 8.09
N ASP A 259 9.09 -33.83 6.96
CA ASP A 259 7.79 -33.16 6.88
C ASP A 259 6.64 -33.95 7.51
N HIS A 260 6.86 -35.24 7.81
CA HIS A 260 5.85 -36.18 8.27
C HIS A 260 6.13 -36.74 9.66
N CYS A 261 7.39 -36.68 10.12
CA CYS A 261 7.77 -37.08 11.46
C CYS A 261 7.15 -36.13 12.48
N ARG A 262 6.23 -36.62 13.31
CA ARG A 262 5.57 -35.79 14.33
C ARG A 262 6.54 -35.30 15.38
N LYS A 263 7.41 -36.19 15.88
CA LYS A 263 8.42 -35.85 16.89
C LYS A 263 9.31 -34.72 16.41
N PHE A 264 9.81 -34.83 15.19
CA PHE A 264 10.66 -33.80 14.60
C PHE A 264 9.88 -32.52 14.25
N GLY A 265 8.75 -32.64 13.54
CA GLY A 265 7.98 -31.50 13.05
C GLY A 265 7.27 -30.68 14.13
N LEU A 266 7.08 -31.26 15.32
CA LEU A 266 6.52 -30.57 16.49
C LEU A 266 7.57 -30.12 17.51
N SER A 267 8.83 -30.52 17.35
CA SER A 267 9.92 -30.08 18.23
C SER A 267 10.29 -28.62 17.98
N ASP A 268 10.53 -27.86 19.06
CA ASP A 268 11.05 -26.50 18.95
C ASP A 268 12.60 -26.50 18.98
N PRO A 269 13.29 -26.12 17.90
CA PRO A 269 14.76 -26.12 17.89
C PRO A 269 15.40 -25.11 18.85
N ASN A 270 14.64 -24.17 19.42
CA ASN A 270 15.14 -23.12 20.31
C ASN A 270 14.75 -23.32 21.79
N ASP A 271 13.84 -24.25 22.09
CA ASP A 271 13.40 -24.52 23.46
C ASP A 271 13.64 -25.99 23.85
N PRO A 272 14.64 -26.28 24.70
CA PRO A 272 14.97 -27.65 25.11
C PRO A 272 13.81 -28.40 25.77
N ASP A 273 12.88 -27.69 26.42
CA ASP A 273 11.73 -28.30 27.10
C ASP A 273 10.67 -28.79 26.10
N PHE A 274 10.70 -28.27 24.86
CA PHE A 274 9.83 -28.68 23.76
C PHE A 274 10.62 -29.38 22.63
N GLN A 275 11.81 -29.91 22.93
CA GLN A 275 12.58 -30.75 22.00
C GLN A 275 12.37 -32.23 22.26
N GLU A 276 12.08 -32.97 21.19
CA GLU A 276 12.06 -34.42 21.21
C GLU A 276 13.08 -34.98 20.20
N GLN A 277 13.95 -35.87 20.67
CA GLN A 277 14.94 -36.51 19.81
C GLN A 277 14.33 -37.71 19.08
N CYS A 278 14.60 -37.79 17.78
CA CYS A 278 14.24 -38.94 16.97
C CYS A 278 15.29 -40.04 17.11
N SER A 279 14.83 -41.29 17.20
CA SER A 279 15.63 -42.52 17.18
C SER A 279 16.12 -42.89 15.77
N HIS A 280 15.61 -42.21 14.74
CA HIS A 280 15.80 -42.47 13.31
C HIS A 280 16.40 -41.25 12.59
N GLN A 281 16.79 -41.42 11.32
CA GLN A 281 17.31 -40.35 10.48
C GLN A 281 16.24 -39.84 9.50
N HIS A 282 16.27 -38.53 9.22
CA HIS A 282 15.36 -37.90 8.25
C HIS A 282 16.02 -37.77 6.87
N THR A 283 16.16 -38.88 6.15
CA THR A 283 16.81 -38.94 4.84
C THR A 283 15.83 -38.82 3.66
N LEU A 284 14.54 -39.00 3.91
CA LEU A 284 13.51 -38.99 2.87
C LEU A 284 12.87 -37.60 2.74
N LEU A 285 12.64 -37.21 1.48
CA LEU A 285 11.91 -36.00 1.12
C LEU A 285 10.52 -36.36 0.61
N CYS A 286 9.54 -35.52 0.94
CA CYS A 286 8.20 -35.67 0.39
C CYS A 286 8.01 -34.73 -0.79
N SER A 287 7.90 -35.30 -2.00
CA SER A 287 7.72 -34.53 -3.23
C SER A 287 6.52 -33.57 -3.18
N GLN A 288 5.44 -33.93 -2.50
CA GLN A 288 4.24 -33.10 -2.39
C GLN A 288 4.42 -31.94 -1.39
N CYS A 289 5.16 -32.15 -0.30
CA CYS A 289 5.56 -31.09 0.64
C CYS A 289 6.57 -30.14 0.00
N ASP A 290 7.53 -30.69 -0.75
CA ASP A 290 8.53 -29.93 -1.49
C ASP A 290 7.86 -29.07 -2.56
N GLU A 291 6.92 -29.63 -3.33
CA GLU A 291 6.20 -28.89 -4.38
C GLU A 291 5.40 -27.72 -3.80
N ILE A 292 4.76 -27.88 -2.63
CA ILE A 292 4.09 -26.77 -1.93
C ILE A 292 5.12 -25.70 -1.55
N THR A 293 6.24 -26.09 -0.94
CA THR A 293 7.26 -25.12 -0.53
C THR A 293 7.84 -24.38 -1.75
N PHE A 294 8.12 -25.12 -2.82
CA PHE A 294 8.63 -24.61 -4.07
C PHE A 294 7.66 -23.64 -4.74
N VAL A 295 6.37 -23.97 -4.86
CA VAL A 295 5.40 -23.08 -5.51
C VAL A 295 5.24 -21.76 -4.75
N LEU A 296 5.23 -21.81 -3.40
CA LEU A 296 5.14 -20.60 -2.56
C LEU A 296 6.36 -19.69 -2.78
N GLN A 297 7.57 -20.26 -2.79
CA GLN A 297 8.80 -19.52 -3.06
C GLN A 297 8.87 -19.00 -4.50
N LYS A 298 8.49 -19.83 -5.48
CA LYS A 298 8.48 -19.48 -6.91
C LYS A 298 7.56 -18.30 -7.18
N MET A 299 6.38 -18.26 -6.55
CA MET A 299 5.48 -17.10 -6.67
C MET A 299 6.12 -15.81 -6.16
N GLN A 300 6.78 -15.84 -5.00
CA GLN A 300 7.50 -14.66 -4.49
C GLN A 300 8.61 -14.22 -5.46
N GLN A 301 9.37 -15.19 -6.00
CA GLN A 301 10.47 -14.89 -6.91
C GLN A 301 9.97 -14.29 -8.23
N ILE A 302 8.87 -14.81 -8.78
CA ILE A 302 8.24 -14.27 -9.99
C ILE A 302 7.88 -12.80 -9.77
N VAL A 303 7.26 -12.44 -8.64
CA VAL A 303 6.89 -11.04 -8.41
C VAL A 303 8.11 -10.14 -8.18
N LYS A 304 9.18 -10.66 -7.53
CA LYS A 304 10.40 -9.87 -7.25
C LYS A 304 11.23 -9.58 -8.51
N ASP A 305 11.45 -10.60 -9.34
CA ASP A 305 12.53 -10.60 -10.34
C ASP A 305 12.04 -10.61 -11.79
N ASN A 306 10.76 -10.84 -12.03
CA ASN A 306 10.27 -11.00 -13.39
C ASN A 306 10.20 -9.66 -14.12
N LYS A 307 11.10 -9.49 -15.10
CA LYS A 307 11.22 -8.29 -15.94
C LYS A 307 10.11 -8.13 -16.97
N THR A 308 9.31 -9.17 -17.23
CA THR A 308 8.21 -9.12 -18.21
C THR A 308 6.89 -8.69 -17.59
N LEU A 309 6.76 -8.72 -16.26
CA LEU A 309 5.56 -8.26 -15.58
C LEU A 309 5.50 -6.73 -15.61
N VAL A 310 4.37 -6.20 -16.07
CA VAL A 310 4.12 -4.76 -16.12
C VAL A 310 3.21 -4.37 -14.96
N PHE A 311 3.82 -4.06 -13.82
CA PHE A 311 3.09 -3.51 -12.66
C PHE A 311 2.70 -2.05 -12.94
N TYR A 312 1.51 -1.63 -12.52
CA TYR A 312 1.09 -0.23 -12.65
C TYR A 312 1.79 0.70 -11.64
N SER A 313 2.26 0.16 -10.51
CA SER A 313 3.06 0.88 -9.52
C SER A 313 3.90 -0.08 -8.66
N GLU A 314 4.92 0.46 -7.99
CA GLU A 314 5.70 -0.31 -7.01
C GLU A 314 4.84 -0.75 -5.81
N ASP A 315 3.83 0.04 -5.43
CA ASP A 315 2.88 -0.33 -4.37
C ASP A 315 2.09 -1.59 -4.73
N GLN A 316 1.66 -1.74 -5.99
CA GLN A 316 0.99 -2.97 -6.45
C GLN A 316 1.88 -4.19 -6.25
N LYS A 317 3.15 -4.06 -6.62
CA LYS A 317 4.14 -5.14 -6.48
C LYS A 317 4.33 -5.49 -5.00
N ASN A 318 4.47 -4.49 -4.13
CA ASN A 318 4.61 -4.68 -2.68
C ASN A 318 3.37 -5.35 -2.05
N ASP A 319 2.17 -4.95 -2.47
CA ASP A 319 0.91 -5.55 -2.01
C ASP A 319 0.80 -7.02 -2.40
N LEU A 320 1.15 -7.37 -3.65
CA LEU A 320 1.18 -8.76 -4.11
C LEU A 320 2.19 -9.58 -3.30
N LEU A 321 3.38 -9.03 -3.03
CA LEU A 321 4.38 -9.70 -2.18
C LEU A 321 3.87 -9.93 -0.76
N TYR A 322 3.21 -8.93 -0.17
CA TYR A 322 2.61 -9.05 1.17
C TYR A 322 1.53 -10.13 1.21
N ASP A 323 0.61 -10.14 0.23
CA ASP A 323 -0.48 -11.11 0.18
C ASP A 323 0.04 -12.53 -0.10
N ILE A 324 1.07 -12.68 -0.94
CA ILE A 324 1.76 -13.98 -1.14
C ILE A 324 2.38 -14.44 0.19
N GLN A 325 3.11 -13.57 0.89
CA GLN A 325 3.76 -13.92 2.15
C GLN A 325 2.73 -14.35 3.21
N LYS A 326 1.65 -13.57 3.39
CA LYS A 326 0.60 -13.90 4.36
C LYS A 326 -0.13 -15.20 4.03
N SER A 327 -0.42 -15.43 2.74
CA SER A 327 -1.04 -16.67 2.30
C SER A 327 -0.13 -17.87 2.51
N SER A 328 1.18 -17.70 2.28
CA SER A 328 2.20 -18.74 2.52
C SER A 328 2.27 -19.10 4.01
N GLU A 329 2.31 -18.11 4.89
CA GLU A 329 2.29 -18.31 6.35
C GLU A 329 1.06 -19.11 6.79
N ALA A 330 -0.14 -18.76 6.29
CA ALA A 330 -1.37 -19.47 6.63
C ALA A 330 -1.36 -20.94 6.16
N ILE A 331 -0.81 -21.22 4.98
CA ILE A 331 -0.68 -22.59 4.45
C ILE A 331 0.29 -23.42 5.30
N VAL A 332 1.44 -22.86 5.67
CA VAL A 332 2.42 -23.52 6.56
C VAL A 332 1.81 -23.78 7.93
N GLN A 333 1.07 -22.82 8.49
CA GLN A 333 0.36 -22.99 9.75
C GLN A 333 -0.71 -24.07 9.67
N TRP A 334 -1.43 -24.18 8.55
CA TRP A 334 -2.40 -25.25 8.34
C TRP A 334 -1.74 -26.63 8.29
N LYS A 335 -0.61 -26.77 7.58
CA LYS A 335 0.19 -28.00 7.58
C LYS A 335 0.60 -28.39 9.01
N ALA A 336 1.15 -27.45 9.78
CA ALA A 336 1.55 -27.69 11.17
C ALA A 336 0.34 -28.03 12.07
N HIS A 337 -0.81 -27.39 11.85
CA HIS A 337 -2.04 -27.69 12.58
C HIS A 337 -2.51 -29.13 12.34
N ILE A 338 -2.48 -29.63 11.10
CA ILE A 338 -2.82 -31.04 10.81
C ILE A 338 -1.92 -31.99 11.60
N MET A 339 -0.60 -31.74 11.62
CA MET A 339 0.33 -32.57 12.39
C MET A 339 0.03 -32.54 13.89
N ARG A 340 -0.29 -31.38 14.46
CA ARG A 340 -0.71 -31.24 15.87
C ARG A 340 -1.99 -32.02 16.16
N SER A 341 -2.99 -31.96 15.29
CA SER A 341 -4.22 -32.73 15.45
C SER A 341 -3.96 -34.23 15.47
N VAL A 342 -3.12 -34.73 14.55
CA VAL A 342 -2.76 -36.16 14.51
C VAL A 342 -1.99 -36.58 15.76
N ASN A 343 -1.13 -35.71 16.30
CA ASN A 343 -0.43 -35.97 17.55
C ASN A 343 -1.40 -36.05 18.75
N GLN A 344 -2.38 -35.15 18.81
CA GLN A 344 -3.42 -35.14 19.85
C GLN A 344 -4.33 -36.37 19.80
N GLU A 345 -4.60 -36.92 18.61
CA GLU A 345 -5.41 -38.14 18.45
C GLU A 345 -4.66 -39.42 18.88
N CYS A 346 -3.33 -39.39 18.93
CA CYS A 346 -2.49 -40.54 19.28
C CYS A 346 -1.89 -40.48 20.69
N ALA A 347 -1.98 -39.33 21.37
CA ALA A 347 -1.65 -39.15 22.78
C ALA A 347 -2.83 -39.56 23.67
#